data_AF-A0A225X143-F1
#
_entry.id   AF-A0A225X143-F1
#
_cell.length_a   1.000
_cell.length_b   1.000
_cell.length_c   1.000
_cell.angle_alpha   90.00
_cell.angle_beta   90.00
_cell.angle_gamma   90.00
#
_symmetry.space_group_name_H-M   'P 1'
#
loop_
_entity.id
_entity.type
_entity.pdbx_description
1 polymer ?
#
loop_
_entity_poly.entity_id
_entity_poly.type
_entity_poly.pdbx_seq_one_letter_code
_entity_poly.pdbx_strand_id
1 'polypeptide(L)'
;MPRINRWRRNNRLPTVYRTPDRLGDYLVALRNDFVLTHSTCRRGLNLSGELNAYEKETRVLLKLASTGRVVTILLRFGRVIESYMEVMKIEMTEEVRQWREQLEVERKERVTLFREILNDELRLVEAMGDETQQMELLTLLKHDLTHYEEVLTPDELDVISDVYDRVVNYSDIQMFDRGGLEK
;
A
#
# COMPACT_ATOMS: atom_id res chain seq x y z
N MET A 1 16.87 9.46 -5.58
CA MET A 1 16.24 9.91 -4.30
C MET A 1 16.67 8.97 -3.19
N PRO A 2 17.07 9.46 -1.99
CA PRO A 2 17.37 8.60 -0.85
C PRO A 2 16.11 7.79 -0.47
N ARG A 3 16.26 6.50 -0.19
CA ARG A 3 15.14 5.64 0.23
C ARG A 3 14.64 6.13 1.59
N ILE A 4 13.44 6.71 1.62
CA ILE A 4 12.80 7.18 2.86
C ILE A 4 12.54 5.95 3.73
N ASN A 5 13.16 5.92 4.91
CA ASN A 5 12.94 4.86 5.89
C ASN A 5 12.00 5.39 6.98
N ARG A 6 10.69 5.13 6.83
CA ARG A 6 9.65 5.54 7.78
C ARG A 6 9.74 4.85 9.15
N TRP A 7 10.54 3.80 9.29
CA TRP A 7 10.73 3.07 10.55
C TRP A 7 11.76 3.72 11.49
N ARG A 8 12.37 4.83 11.09
CA ARG A 8 13.30 5.57 11.97
C ARG A 8 12.57 6.06 13.20
N ARG A 9 13.20 5.92 14.38
CA ARG A 9 12.67 6.39 15.67
C ARG A 9 12.25 7.86 15.69
N ASN A 10 12.80 8.71 14.82
CA ASN A 10 12.47 10.12 14.74
C ASN A 10 11.28 10.44 13.82
N ASN A 11 10.76 9.46 13.06
CA ASN A 11 9.48 9.58 12.37
C ASN A 11 8.36 9.46 13.40
N ARG A 12 7.75 10.60 13.76
CA ARG A 12 6.86 10.77 14.91
C ARG A 12 5.85 11.86 14.61
N LEU A 13 4.75 11.89 15.35
CA LEU A 13 3.76 12.95 15.22
C LEU A 13 4.30 14.26 15.84
N PRO A 14 3.92 15.43 15.28
CA PRO A 14 3.12 15.62 14.06
C PRO A 14 3.93 15.52 12.75
N THR A 15 5.26 15.37 12.81
CA THR A 15 6.16 15.40 11.65
C THR A 15 6.35 14.01 11.02
N VAL A 16 5.36 13.59 10.24
CA VAL A 16 5.33 12.28 9.57
C VAL A 16 6.17 12.27 8.29
N TYR A 17 7.04 11.27 8.14
CA TYR A 17 7.74 10.99 6.89
C TYR A 17 6.75 10.45 5.86
N ARG A 18 6.72 11.07 4.67
CA ARG A 18 5.86 10.63 3.56
C ARG A 18 6.62 9.71 2.61
N THR A 19 6.18 8.48 2.45
CA THR A 19 6.70 7.57 1.40
C THR A 19 6.15 7.97 0.03
N PRO A 20 6.87 7.64 -1.07
CA PRO A 20 6.41 7.98 -2.42
C PRO A 20 5.03 7.40 -2.74
N ASP A 21 4.78 6.14 -2.35
CA ASP A 21 3.47 5.51 -2.43
C ASP A 21 2.86 5.49 -1.03
N ARG A 22 2.54 6.67 -0.50
CA ARG A 22 2.04 6.86 0.87
C ARG A 22 0.90 5.88 1.20
N LEU A 23 1.09 5.07 2.25
CA LEU A 23 0.09 4.16 2.79
C LEU A 23 0.52 3.60 4.17
N GLY A 24 -0.12 4.06 5.23
CA GLY A 24 0.19 3.70 6.62
C GLY A 24 1.27 4.57 7.29
N ASP A 25 1.67 5.70 6.69
CA ASP A 25 2.76 6.53 7.21
C ASP A 25 2.40 7.13 8.58
N TYR A 26 1.16 7.60 8.72
CA TYR A 26 0.63 8.09 9.97
C TYR A 26 0.66 7.01 11.08
N LEU A 27 0.22 5.79 10.77
CA LEU A 27 0.22 4.67 11.72
C LEU A 27 1.64 4.26 12.14
N VAL A 28 2.62 4.35 11.25
CA VAL A 28 4.03 4.12 11.60
C VAL A 28 4.54 5.18 12.58
N ALA A 29 4.23 6.45 12.34
CA ALA A 29 4.60 7.53 13.25
C ALA A 29 3.92 7.37 14.62
N LEU A 30 2.62 7.09 14.63
CA LEU A 30 1.83 6.81 15.83
C LEU A 30 2.43 5.65 16.63
N ARG A 31 2.79 4.56 15.95
CA ARG A 31 3.47 3.40 16.55
C ARG A 31 4.79 3.79 17.20
N ASN A 32 5.59 4.64 16.54
CA ASN A 32 6.89 5.05 17.05
C ASN A 32 6.77 5.89 18.32
N ASP A 33 5.78 6.80 18.38
CA ASP A 33 5.47 7.56 19.58
C ASP A 33 4.97 6.66 20.71
N PHE A 34 4.04 5.74 20.40
CA PHE A 34 3.51 4.83 21.40
C PHE A 34 4.61 3.95 22.03
N VAL A 35 5.49 3.36 21.21
CA VAL A 35 6.59 2.51 21.67
C VAL A 35 7.70 3.30 22.38
N LEU A 36 7.81 4.61 22.14
CA LEU A 36 8.75 5.46 22.86
C LEU A 36 8.35 5.58 24.32
N THR A 37 7.06 5.79 24.58
CA THR A 37 6.49 5.94 25.93
C THR A 37 6.23 4.58 26.59
N HIS A 38 5.87 3.56 25.80
CA HIS A 38 5.48 2.23 26.27
C HIS A 38 6.36 1.14 25.65
N SER A 39 7.65 1.16 26.02
CA SER A 39 8.66 0.30 25.38
C SER A 39 8.41 -1.21 25.51
N THR A 40 7.68 -1.64 26.55
CA THR A 40 7.25 -3.03 26.76
C THR A 40 6.32 -3.54 25.66
N CYS A 41 5.54 -2.67 25.02
CA CYS A 41 4.61 -3.02 23.94
C CYS A 41 5.29 -3.22 22.59
N ARG A 42 6.60 -2.90 22.47
CA ARG A 42 7.35 -2.93 21.20
C ARG A 42 7.21 -4.25 20.45
N ARG A 43 7.26 -5.37 21.16
CA ARG A 43 7.21 -6.71 20.55
C ARG A 43 5.84 -7.02 19.95
N GLY A 44 4.76 -6.55 20.59
CA GLY A 44 3.40 -6.72 20.10
C GLY A 44 3.03 -5.75 18.96
N LEU A 45 3.80 -4.68 18.78
CA LEU A 45 3.58 -3.67 17.75
C LEU A 45 4.61 -3.78 16.60
N ASN A 46 4.65 -4.94 15.95
CA ASN A 46 5.61 -5.27 14.88
C ASN A 46 5.07 -4.99 13.46
N LEU A 47 4.51 -3.80 13.24
CA LEU A 47 3.99 -3.41 11.92
C LEU A 47 5.07 -3.48 10.82
N SER A 48 6.33 -3.20 11.15
CA SER A 48 7.47 -3.34 10.22
C SER A 48 7.64 -4.76 9.70
N GLY A 49 7.37 -5.77 10.53
CA GLY A 49 7.43 -7.16 10.12
C GLY A 49 6.29 -7.52 9.16
N GLU A 50 5.07 -7.07 9.47
CA GLU A 50 3.87 -7.36 8.67
C GLU A 50 3.92 -6.68 7.29
N LEU A 51 4.50 -5.48 7.22
CA LEU A 51 4.65 -4.73 5.97
C LEU A 51 5.96 -5.02 5.22
N ASN A 52 6.85 -5.86 5.75
CA ASN A 52 8.20 -6.07 5.20
C ASN A 52 8.22 -6.42 3.70
N ALA A 53 7.31 -7.28 3.24
CA ALA A 53 7.21 -7.64 1.81
C ALA A 53 6.84 -6.41 0.94
N TYR A 54 5.91 -5.60 1.43
CA TYR A 54 5.46 -4.38 0.76
C TYR A 54 6.55 -3.29 0.74
N GLU A 55 7.33 -3.15 1.82
CA GLU A 55 8.45 -2.20 1.91
C GLU A 55 9.62 -2.54 0.99
N LYS A 56 9.81 -3.84 0.73
CA LYS A 56 10.87 -4.34 -0.14
C LYS A 56 10.53 -4.21 -1.62
N GLU A 57 9.25 -4.32 -1.96
CA GLU A 57 8.78 -4.18 -3.33
C GLU A 57 9.09 -2.78 -3.86
N THR A 58 9.60 -2.72 -5.08
CA THR A 58 9.97 -1.46 -5.76
C THR A 58 9.10 -1.20 -6.98
N ARG A 59 8.45 -2.24 -7.52
CA ARG A 59 7.56 -2.19 -8.67
C ARG A 59 6.22 -1.60 -8.25
N VAL A 60 5.88 -0.45 -8.83
CA VAL A 60 4.73 0.36 -8.41
C VAL A 60 3.40 -0.37 -8.62
N LEU A 61 3.24 -1.13 -9.71
CA LEU A 61 2.01 -1.89 -9.97
C LEU A 61 1.85 -3.10 -9.04
N LEU A 62 2.94 -3.72 -8.57
CA LEU A 62 2.82 -4.76 -7.54
C LEU A 62 2.49 -4.19 -6.15
N LYS A 63 2.95 -2.96 -5.89
CA LYS A 63 2.51 -2.17 -4.74
C LYS A 63 1.03 -1.77 -4.83
N LEU A 64 0.46 -1.63 -6.03
CA LEU A 64 -0.99 -1.49 -6.22
C LEU A 64 -1.70 -2.82 -5.94
N ALA A 65 -1.19 -3.92 -6.51
CA ALA A 65 -1.75 -5.27 -6.38
C ALA A 65 -1.66 -5.87 -4.97
N SER A 66 -1.19 -5.11 -3.98
CA SER A 66 -1.17 -5.49 -2.57
C SER A 66 -1.96 -4.53 -1.67
N THR A 67 -2.75 -3.63 -2.27
CA THR A 67 -3.47 -2.58 -1.55
C THR A 67 -4.44 -3.16 -0.54
N GLY A 68 -5.30 -4.11 -0.93
CA GLY A 68 -6.28 -4.71 -0.04
C GLY A 68 -5.63 -5.42 1.14
N ARG A 69 -4.59 -6.21 0.88
CA ARG A 69 -3.77 -6.84 1.94
C ARG A 69 -3.15 -5.82 2.90
N VAL A 70 -2.52 -4.76 2.38
CA VAL A 70 -1.82 -3.77 3.20
C VAL A 70 -2.81 -2.94 4.03
N VAL A 71 -3.91 -2.49 3.43
CA VAL A 71 -4.97 -1.77 4.15
C VAL A 71 -5.55 -2.65 5.25
N THR A 72 -5.78 -3.94 5.00
CA THR A 72 -6.24 -4.89 6.03
C THR A 72 -5.27 -4.97 7.21
N ILE A 73 -3.97 -5.06 6.96
CA ILE A 73 -2.94 -5.05 8.00
C ILE A 73 -3.01 -3.75 8.80
N LEU A 74 -3.08 -2.60 8.13
CA LEU A 74 -3.12 -1.29 8.77
C LEU A 74 -4.37 -1.09 9.62
N LEU A 75 -5.54 -1.50 9.11
CA LEU A 75 -6.80 -1.43 9.84
C LEU A 75 -6.78 -2.28 11.12
N ARG A 76 -6.24 -3.50 11.03
CA ARG A 76 -6.06 -4.38 12.19
C ARG A 76 -5.07 -3.76 13.18
N PHE A 77 -3.95 -3.24 12.68
CA PHE A 77 -2.90 -2.66 13.52
C PHE A 77 -3.37 -1.42 14.29
N GLY A 78 -4.12 -0.52 13.66
CA GLY A 78 -4.69 0.64 14.34
C GLY A 78 -5.62 0.23 15.50
N ARG A 79 -6.44 -0.81 15.30
CA ARG A 79 -7.26 -1.39 16.38
C ARG A 79 -6.41 -1.98 17.52
N VAL A 80 -5.28 -2.60 17.19
CA VAL A 80 -4.34 -3.11 18.21
C VAL A 80 -3.82 -1.97 19.09
N ILE A 81 -3.44 -0.82 18.52
CA ILE A 81 -3.02 0.34 19.31
C ILE A 81 -4.15 0.79 20.25
N GLU A 82 -5.38 0.90 19.74
CA GLU A 82 -6.56 1.26 20.55
C GLU A 82 -6.74 0.31 21.73
N SER A 83 -6.65 -1.01 21.48
CA SER A 83 -6.77 -2.03 22.53
C SER A 83 -5.65 -1.96 23.57
N TYR A 84 -4.42 -1.67 23.17
CA TYR A 84 -3.31 -1.46 24.13
C TYR A 84 -3.61 -0.28 25.06
N MET A 85 -4.11 0.82 24.52
CA MET A 85 -4.46 1.99 25.34
C MET A 85 -5.56 1.68 26.33
N GLU A 86 -6.61 1.00 25.89
CA GLU A 86 -7.72 0.59 26.75
C GLU A 86 -7.26 -0.34 27.89
N VAL A 87 -6.55 -1.43 27.55
CA VAL A 87 -6.08 -2.42 28.54
C VAL A 87 -5.12 -1.81 29.54
N MET A 88 -4.24 -0.92 29.08
CA MET A 88 -3.27 -0.23 29.93
C MET A 88 -3.85 1.00 30.66
N LYS A 89 -5.13 1.30 30.45
CA LYS A 89 -5.82 2.49 30.99
C LYS A 89 -5.11 3.80 30.65
N ILE A 90 -4.56 3.88 29.45
CA ILE A 90 -3.96 5.09 28.88
C ILE A 90 -5.08 5.91 28.25
N GLU A 91 -5.11 7.22 28.54
CA GLU A 91 -6.07 8.13 27.90
C GLU A 91 -5.89 8.12 26.38
N MET A 92 -6.99 7.85 25.66
CA MET A 92 -7.01 7.88 24.21
C MET A 92 -6.67 9.29 23.71
N THR A 93 -5.58 9.45 22.97
CA THR A 93 -5.18 10.75 22.43
C THR A 93 -5.92 11.06 21.15
N GLU A 94 -5.99 12.33 20.77
CA GLU A 94 -6.64 12.73 19.53
C GLU A 94 -5.94 12.16 18.30
N GLU A 95 -4.61 12.05 18.37
CA GLU A 95 -3.80 11.44 17.33
C GLU A 95 -4.20 9.99 17.05
N VAL A 96 -4.57 9.24 18.09
CA VAL A 96 -5.07 7.88 17.93
C VAL A 96 -6.50 7.93 17.39
N ARG A 97 -7.39 8.78 17.91
CA ARG A 97 -8.77 8.86 17.41
C ARG A 97 -8.85 9.10 15.89
N GLN A 98 -7.98 9.94 15.35
CA GLN A 98 -7.98 10.29 13.93
C GLN A 98 -7.22 9.31 13.00
N TRP A 99 -6.62 8.22 13.51
CA TRP A 99 -5.75 7.37 12.65
C TRP A 99 -6.49 6.80 11.43
N ARG A 100 -7.80 6.51 11.57
CA ARG A 100 -8.64 6.02 10.47
C ARG A 100 -8.83 7.10 9.40
N GLU A 101 -9.14 8.33 9.79
CA GLU A 101 -9.29 9.45 8.86
C GLU A 101 -7.99 9.75 8.12
N GLN A 102 -6.86 9.68 8.83
CA GLN A 102 -5.55 9.83 8.22
C GLN A 102 -5.25 8.71 7.22
N LEU A 103 -5.59 7.46 7.54
CA LEU A 103 -5.46 6.35 6.58
C LEU A 103 -6.32 6.57 5.33
N GLU A 104 -7.55 7.06 5.47
CA GLU A 104 -8.41 7.38 4.32
C GLU A 104 -7.86 8.51 3.46
N VAL A 105 -7.24 9.54 4.05
CA VAL A 105 -6.51 10.57 3.29
C VAL A 105 -5.36 9.94 2.50
N GLU A 106 -4.58 9.06 3.12
CA GLU A 106 -3.46 8.38 2.46
C GLU A 106 -3.93 7.50 1.29
N ARG A 107 -5.04 6.78 1.46
CA ARG A 107 -5.65 5.97 0.40
C ARG A 107 -6.09 6.83 -0.80
N LYS A 108 -6.71 7.98 -0.56
CA LYS A 108 -7.11 8.93 -1.64
C LYS A 108 -5.91 9.53 -2.37
N GLU A 109 -4.87 9.92 -1.64
CA GLU A 109 -3.62 10.39 -2.24
C GLU A 109 -2.99 9.28 -3.10
N ARG A 110 -3.01 8.03 -2.63
CA ARG A 110 -2.50 6.86 -3.36
C ARG A 110 -3.30 6.59 -4.64
N VAL A 111 -4.64 6.64 -4.60
CA VAL A 111 -5.49 6.53 -5.80
C VAL A 111 -5.09 7.57 -6.84
N THR A 112 -4.88 8.82 -6.41
CA THR A 112 -4.48 9.92 -7.31
C THR A 112 -3.15 9.61 -8.00
N LEU A 113 -2.14 9.15 -7.24
CA LEU A 113 -0.85 8.72 -7.77
C LEU A 113 -0.99 7.62 -8.85
N PHE A 114 -1.84 6.62 -8.62
CA PHE A 114 -2.01 5.54 -9.59
C PHE A 114 -2.81 5.96 -10.83
N ARG A 115 -3.78 6.86 -10.69
CA ARG A 115 -4.46 7.48 -11.84
C ARG A 115 -3.47 8.29 -12.69
N GLU A 116 -2.52 9.00 -12.08
CA GLU A 116 -1.45 9.69 -12.82
C GLU A 116 -0.56 8.72 -13.60
N ILE A 117 -0.23 7.56 -13.03
CA ILE A 117 0.53 6.51 -13.74
C ILE A 117 -0.28 5.93 -14.90
N LEU A 118 -1.57 5.65 -14.69
CA LEU A 118 -2.46 5.14 -15.74
C LEU A 118 -2.61 6.10 -16.93
N ASN A 119 -2.56 7.41 -16.67
CA ASN A 119 -2.68 8.44 -17.70
C ASN A 119 -1.37 8.73 -18.45
N ASP A 120 -0.25 8.16 -18.02
CA ASP A 120 1.06 8.27 -18.67
C ASP A 120 1.42 6.90 -19.28
N GLU A 121 1.13 6.74 -20.58
CA GLU A 121 1.29 5.47 -21.29
C GLU A 121 2.73 4.93 -21.22
N LEU A 122 3.73 5.81 -21.34
CA LEU A 122 5.13 5.41 -21.27
C LEU A 122 5.46 4.86 -19.87
N ARG A 123 5.08 5.58 -18.82
CA ARG A 123 5.28 5.11 -17.44
C ARG A 123 4.53 3.83 -17.14
N LEU A 124 3.33 3.67 -17.67
CA LEU A 124 2.52 2.48 -17.48
C LEU A 124 3.20 1.26 -18.11
N VAL A 125 3.63 1.37 -19.38
CA VAL A 125 4.34 0.29 -20.09
C VAL A 125 5.66 -0.07 -19.38
N GLU A 126 6.44 0.93 -18.96
CA GLU A 126 7.66 0.70 -18.17
C GLU A 126 7.37 -0.02 -16.84
N ALA A 127 6.24 0.28 -16.20
CA ALA A 127 5.86 -0.33 -14.94
C ALA A 127 5.27 -1.74 -15.08
N MET A 128 4.67 -2.08 -16.23
CA MET A 128 4.18 -3.42 -16.55
C MET A 128 5.33 -4.42 -16.74
N GLY A 129 6.41 -3.98 -17.40
CA GLY A 129 7.57 -4.81 -17.66
C GLY A 129 7.32 -5.90 -18.72
N ASP A 130 8.07 -6.99 -18.64
CA ASP A 130 7.98 -8.12 -19.57
C ASP A 130 6.77 -9.03 -19.32
N GLU A 131 6.53 -10.00 -20.22
CA GLU A 131 5.40 -10.94 -20.17
C GLU A 131 5.33 -11.72 -18.84
N THR A 132 6.47 -12.04 -18.23
CA THR A 132 6.51 -12.76 -16.94
C THR A 132 6.06 -11.84 -15.81
N GLN A 133 6.53 -10.59 -15.83
CA GLN A 133 6.13 -9.57 -14.86
C GLN A 133 4.64 -9.19 -15.00
N GLN A 134 4.12 -9.14 -16.22
CA GLN A 134 2.69 -8.92 -16.50
C GLN A 134 1.84 -10.05 -15.93
N MET A 135 2.22 -11.31 -16.13
CA MET A 135 1.50 -12.46 -15.58
C MET A 135 1.52 -12.50 -14.04
N GLU A 136 2.67 -12.18 -13.43
CA GLU A 136 2.78 -12.01 -11.97
C GLU A 136 1.82 -10.91 -11.48
N LEU A 137 1.81 -9.76 -12.14
CA LEU A 137 0.94 -8.63 -11.81
C LEU A 137 -0.55 -9.02 -11.91
N LEU A 138 -1.00 -9.62 -13.01
CA LEU A 138 -2.39 -10.05 -13.19
C LEU A 138 -2.83 -11.05 -12.11
N THR A 139 -1.93 -11.98 -11.75
CA THR A 139 -2.19 -12.96 -10.69
C THR A 139 -2.39 -12.27 -9.35
N LEU A 140 -1.54 -11.30 -9.01
CA LEU A 140 -1.63 -10.57 -7.75
C LEU A 140 -2.84 -9.64 -7.69
N LEU A 141 -3.17 -8.93 -8.78
CA LEU A 141 -4.37 -8.09 -8.86
C LEU A 141 -5.63 -8.93 -8.64
N LYS A 142 -5.75 -10.06 -9.35
CA LYS A 142 -6.88 -10.97 -9.21
C LYS A 142 -6.98 -11.55 -7.80
N HIS A 143 -5.85 -11.93 -7.21
CA HIS A 143 -5.81 -12.40 -5.83
C HIS A 143 -6.30 -11.32 -4.85
N ASP A 144 -5.83 -10.08 -4.98
CA ASP A 144 -6.18 -8.97 -4.08
C ASP A 144 -7.67 -8.63 -4.18
N LEU A 145 -8.22 -8.56 -5.40
CA LEU A 145 -9.66 -8.40 -5.64
C LEU A 145 -10.46 -9.53 -4.98
N THR A 146 -10.07 -10.78 -5.18
CA THR A 146 -10.83 -11.94 -4.66
C THR A 146 -10.89 -11.98 -3.13
N HIS A 147 -9.81 -11.58 -2.45
CA HIS A 147 -9.69 -11.75 -0.99
C HIS A 147 -9.97 -10.49 -0.19
N TYR A 148 -9.96 -9.31 -0.81
CA TYR A 148 -10.01 -8.03 -0.11
C TYR A 148 -10.99 -7.02 -0.73
N GLU A 149 -11.89 -7.44 -1.63
CA GLU A 149 -12.92 -6.58 -2.22
C GLU A 149 -13.67 -5.74 -1.17
N GLU A 150 -14.09 -6.35 -0.06
CA GLU A 150 -14.83 -5.68 1.01
C GLU A 150 -14.04 -4.58 1.75
N VAL A 151 -12.71 -4.62 1.66
CA VAL A 151 -11.83 -3.64 2.33
C VAL A 151 -11.49 -2.48 1.39
N LEU A 152 -11.45 -2.73 0.08
CA LEU A 152 -11.11 -1.74 -0.93
C LEU A 152 -12.23 -0.71 -1.10
N THR A 153 -11.86 0.54 -1.36
CA THR A 153 -12.84 1.56 -1.73
C THR A 153 -13.26 1.40 -3.19
N PRO A 154 -14.42 1.95 -3.62
CA PRO A 154 -14.78 1.97 -5.04
C PRO A 154 -13.70 2.59 -5.93
N ASP A 155 -13.09 3.70 -5.49
CA ASP A 155 -12.01 4.36 -6.24
C ASP A 155 -10.74 3.48 -6.39
N GLU A 156 -10.42 2.67 -5.36
CA GLU A 156 -9.30 1.72 -5.43
C GLU A 156 -9.63 0.55 -6.35
N LEU A 157 -10.86 0.02 -6.29
CA LEU A 157 -11.34 -1.04 -7.18
C LEU A 157 -11.29 -0.57 -8.64
N ASP A 158 -11.75 0.64 -8.93
CA ASP A 158 -11.72 1.21 -10.28
C ASP A 158 -10.29 1.26 -10.83
N VAL A 159 -9.34 1.79 -10.06
CA VAL A 159 -7.93 1.86 -10.47
C VAL A 159 -7.32 0.47 -10.65
N ILE A 160 -7.64 -0.49 -9.78
CA ILE A 160 -7.13 -1.87 -9.88
C ILE A 160 -7.69 -2.54 -11.15
N SER A 161 -8.97 -2.37 -11.44
CA SER A 161 -9.63 -2.88 -12.65
C SER A 161 -9.06 -2.23 -13.91
N ASP A 162 -8.86 -0.91 -13.92
CA ASP A 162 -8.26 -0.20 -15.06
C ASP A 162 -6.84 -0.72 -15.36
N VAL A 163 -6.02 -0.93 -14.33
CA VAL A 163 -4.68 -1.53 -14.51
C VAL A 163 -4.80 -2.95 -15.05
N TYR A 164 -5.72 -3.76 -14.52
CA TYR A 164 -5.96 -5.12 -14.98
C TYR A 164 -6.28 -5.16 -16.48
N ASP A 165 -7.26 -4.36 -16.91
CA ASP A 165 -7.69 -4.30 -18.31
C ASP A 165 -6.59 -3.79 -19.23
N ARG A 166 -5.79 -2.81 -18.78
CA ARG A 166 -4.64 -2.31 -19.55
C ARG A 166 -3.58 -3.37 -19.75
N VAL A 167 -3.29 -4.16 -18.72
CA VAL A 167 -2.28 -5.24 -18.81
C VAL A 167 -2.75 -6.33 -19.75
N VAL A 168 -4.01 -6.77 -19.64
CA VAL A 168 -4.60 -7.78 -20.55
C VAL A 168 -4.52 -7.33 -22.01
N ASN A 169 -4.99 -6.11 -22.30
CA ASN A 169 -4.96 -5.58 -23.67
C ASN A 169 -3.54 -5.47 -24.22
N TYR A 170 -2.57 -5.08 -23.38
CA TYR A 170 -1.17 -4.95 -23.80
C TYR A 170 -0.53 -6.31 -24.07
N SER A 171 -0.79 -7.32 -23.23
CA SER A 171 -0.32 -8.69 -23.43
C SER A 171 -0.87 -9.30 -24.72
N ASP A 172 -2.15 -9.09 -25.02
CA ASP A 172 -2.76 -9.56 -26.27
C ASP A 172 -2.09 -8.94 -27.50
N ILE A 173 -1.83 -7.62 -27.48
CA ILE A 173 -1.13 -6.92 -28.56
C ILE A 173 0.29 -7.49 -28.78
N GLN A 174 1.07 -7.74 -27.71
CA GLN A 174 2.40 -8.33 -27.85
C GLN A 174 2.37 -9.73 -28.48
N MET A 175 1.35 -10.54 -28.17
CA MET A 175 1.19 -11.86 -28.79
C MET A 175 0.89 -11.76 -30.29
N PHE A 176 0.09 -10.78 -30.71
CA PHE A 176 -0.19 -10.54 -32.13
C PHE A 176 1.04 -10.06 -32.91
N ASP A 177 1.86 -9.18 -32.34
CA ASP A 177 3.09 -8.69 -32.98
C ASP A 177 4.15 -9.79 -33.15
N ARG A 178 4.24 -10.77 -32.23
CA ARG A 178 5.11 -11.95 -32.40
C ARG A 178 4.60 -12.91 -33.48
N GLY A 179 3.29 -13.07 -33.61
CA GLY A 179 2.68 -13.93 -34.64
C GLY A 179 2.76 -13.38 -36.07
N GLY A 180 3.09 -12.10 -36.23
CA GLY A 180 3.25 -11.43 -37.53
C GLY A 180 4.64 -11.51 -38.16
N LEU A 181 5.65 -11.98 -37.42
CA LEU A 181 7.05 -12.08 -37.87
C LEU A 181 7.45 -13.47 -38.38
N GLU A 182 6.51 -14.42 -38.43
CA GLU A 182 6.68 -15.74 -39.07
C GLU A 182 5.87 -15.84 -40.37
N LYS A 183 6.26 -15.09 -41.41
CA LYS A 183 5.89 -15.37 -42.81
C LYS A 183 7.02 -15.04 -43.79
#